data_AF-A0A673IFJ1-F1
#
_entry.id   AF-A0A673IFJ1-F1
#
_cell.length_a   1.000
_cell.length_b   1.000
_cell.length_c   1.000
_cell.angle_alpha   90.00
_cell.angle_beta   90.00
_cell.angle_gamma   90.00
#
_symmetry.space_group_name_H-M   'P 1'
#
loop_
_entity.id
_entity.type
_entity.pdbx_description
1 polymer ?
#
loop_
_entity_poly.entity_id
_entity_poly.type
_entity_poly.pdbx_seq_one_letter_code
_entity_poly.pdbx_strand_id
1 'polypeptide(L)'
;MCLWLYNLVVLLGLLFGLAQSTRLYTEEDPVVILSSDSLKQTVLNSSSAWLLQFYSSWCGHCIQYSPTWKALAGDVKDWAQAIQIGVVDCAHEKNFDVCKEFGIHFYPTFRVYTFSNISSYWRCTTVQL
;
A
#
# COMPACT_ATOMS: atom_id res chain seq x y z
N MET A 1 -18.78 -2.10 46.65
CA MET A 1 -19.47 -2.65 45.46
C MET A 1 -19.04 -2.01 44.13
N CYS A 2 -18.54 -0.76 44.08
CA CYS A 2 -18.11 -0.13 42.81
C CYS A 2 -16.75 -0.59 42.24
N LEU A 3 -15.83 -1.04 43.10
CA LEU A 3 -14.48 -1.46 42.67
C LEU A 3 -14.48 -2.78 41.86
N TRP A 4 -15.44 -3.66 42.11
CA TRP A 4 -15.60 -4.90 41.34
C TRP A 4 -16.10 -4.63 39.92
N LEU A 5 -17.04 -3.69 39.75
CA LEU A 5 -17.53 -3.25 38.44
C LEU A 5 -16.43 -2.52 37.66
N TYR A 6 -15.62 -1.69 38.32
CA TYR A 6 -14.47 -1.04 37.69
C TYR A 6 -13.44 -2.06 37.16
N ASN A 7 -13.04 -3.02 37.99
CA ASN A 7 -12.11 -4.07 37.57
C ASN A 7 -12.69 -4.95 36.43
N LEU A 8 -14.00 -5.19 36.41
CA LEU A 8 -14.67 -5.99 35.39
C LEU A 8 -14.79 -5.23 34.05
N VAL A 9 -15.01 -3.91 34.10
CA VAL A 9 -14.96 -3.02 32.92
C VAL A 9 -13.54 -2.88 32.38
N VAL A 10 -12.53 -2.79 33.26
CA VAL A 10 -11.11 -2.77 32.85
C VAL A 10 -10.69 -4.11 32.22
N LEU A 11 -11.13 -5.24 32.79
CA LEU A 11 -10.89 -6.59 32.23
C LEU A 11 -11.58 -6.79 30.87
N LEU A 12 -12.82 -6.31 30.71
CA LEU A 12 -13.53 -6.35 29.43
C LEU A 12 -12.89 -5.41 28.37
N GLY A 13 -12.41 -4.23 28.79
CA GLY A 13 -11.70 -3.29 27.92
C GLY A 13 -10.35 -3.81 27.43
N LEU A 14 -9.61 -4.53 28.28
CA LEU A 14 -8.34 -5.18 27.91
C LEU A 14 -8.52 -6.33 26.91
N LEU A 15 -9.65 -7.05 26.98
CA LEU A 15 -10.00 -8.09 25.99
C LEU A 15 -10.43 -7.50 24.64
N PHE A 16 -11.00 -6.30 24.62
CA PHE A 16 -11.35 -5.58 23.38
C PHE A 16 -10.18 -4.80 22.75
N GLY A 17 -9.09 -4.57 23.49
CA GLY A 17 -7.95 -3.76 23.04
C GLY A 17 -7.00 -4.41 22.03
N LEU A 18 -7.13 -5.71 21.75
CA LEU A 18 -6.18 -6.46 20.90
C LEU A 18 -6.58 -6.59 19.42
N ALA A 19 -7.75 -6.11 19.02
CA ALA A 19 -8.17 -6.11 17.61
C ALA A 19 -7.84 -4.78 16.93
N GLN A 20 -6.56 -4.37 16.96
CA GLN A 20 -6.09 -3.30 16.10
C GLN A 20 -5.53 -3.92 14.81
N SER A 21 -6.20 -3.66 13.69
CA SER A 21 -5.66 -3.93 12.36
C SER A 21 -4.42 -3.06 12.17
N THR A 22 -3.24 -3.60 12.46
CA THR A 22 -1.98 -2.91 12.18
C THR A 22 -1.87 -2.69 10.69
N ARG A 23 -1.88 -1.44 10.25
CA ARG A 23 -1.60 -1.10 8.85
C ARG A 23 -0.20 -1.57 8.49
N LEU A 24 -0.07 -2.17 7.32
CA LEU A 24 1.21 -2.72 6.86
C LEU A 24 2.20 -1.60 6.48
N TYR A 25 1.67 -0.52 5.94
CA TYR A 25 2.37 0.72 5.63
C TYR A 25 1.72 1.90 6.34
N THR A 26 2.54 2.85 6.77
CA THR A 26 2.11 4.09 7.43
C THR A 26 2.78 5.30 6.79
N GLU A 27 2.34 6.50 7.15
CA GLU A 27 2.85 7.76 6.58
C GLU A 27 4.31 8.03 6.99
N GLU A 28 4.83 7.32 7.99
CA GLU A 28 6.24 7.39 8.41
C GLU A 28 7.17 6.52 7.55
N ASP A 29 6.62 5.60 6.76
CA ASP A 29 7.40 4.76 5.86
C ASP A 29 7.85 5.55 4.61
N PRO A 30 8.99 5.20 3.99
CA PRO A 30 9.50 5.88 2.79
C PRO A 30 8.71 5.55 1.50
N VAL A 31 7.40 5.29 1.59
CA VAL A 31 6.53 4.92 0.47
C VAL A 31 5.36 5.89 0.33
N VAL A 32 4.87 6.08 -0.88
CA VAL A 32 3.65 6.88 -1.11
C VAL A 32 2.42 5.99 -0.99
N ILE A 33 1.55 6.28 -0.02
CA ILE A 33 0.28 5.57 0.14
C ILE A 33 -0.75 6.15 -0.84
N LEU A 34 -1.21 5.33 -1.79
CA LEU A 34 -2.17 5.72 -2.81
C LEU A 34 -3.54 5.11 -2.54
N SER A 35 -4.59 5.86 -2.89
CA SER A 35 -5.99 5.44 -2.82
C SER A 35 -6.65 5.50 -4.20
N SER A 36 -7.88 5.03 -4.30
CA SER A 36 -8.74 5.17 -5.48
C SER A 36 -8.71 6.56 -6.12
N ASP A 37 -8.67 7.60 -5.30
CA ASP A 37 -8.86 8.97 -5.72
C ASP A 37 -7.57 9.58 -6.30
N SER A 38 -6.41 9.19 -5.75
CA SER A 38 -5.11 9.72 -6.15
C SER A 38 -4.39 8.86 -7.18
N LEU A 39 -4.61 7.54 -7.19
CA LEU A 39 -3.82 6.59 -7.98
C LEU A 39 -3.70 6.97 -9.46
N LYS A 40 -4.83 7.16 -10.15
CA LYS A 40 -4.81 7.45 -11.60
C LYS A 40 -4.15 8.80 -11.88
N GLN A 41 -4.52 9.83 -11.13
CA GLN A 41 -4.01 11.19 -11.37
C GLN A 41 -2.51 11.28 -11.09
N THR A 42 -2.07 10.71 -9.97
CA THR A 42 -0.67 10.74 -9.53
C THR A 42 0.23 9.95 -10.47
N VAL A 43 -0.21 8.77 -10.92
CA VAL A 43 0.61 7.89 -11.78
C VAL A 43 0.60 8.35 -13.23
N LEU A 44 -0.56 8.75 -13.77
CA LEU A 44 -0.69 9.10 -15.20
C LEU A 44 -0.26 10.54 -15.53
N ASN A 45 -0.09 11.41 -14.53
CA ASN A 45 0.37 12.79 -14.77
C ASN A 45 1.77 13.04 -14.23
N SER A 46 2.49 12.00 -13.79
CA SER A 46 3.85 12.16 -13.29
C SER A 46 4.84 12.38 -14.42
N SER A 47 5.97 13.04 -14.14
CA SER A 47 7.16 12.97 -15.01
C SER A 47 8.09 11.82 -14.60
N SER A 48 7.92 11.31 -13.38
CA SER A 48 8.69 10.22 -12.80
C SER A 48 8.09 8.86 -13.15
N ALA A 49 8.92 7.82 -13.17
CA ALA A 49 8.44 6.45 -13.18
C ALA A 49 7.80 6.11 -11.82
N TRP A 50 6.76 5.27 -11.83
CA TRP A 50 6.13 4.77 -10.62
C TRP A 50 6.32 3.27 -10.52
N LEU A 51 6.80 2.82 -9.38
CA LEU A 51 6.83 1.42 -9.01
C LEU A 51 5.84 1.20 -7.86
N LEU A 52 4.74 0.52 -8.16
CA LEU A 52 3.63 0.31 -7.24
C LEU A 52 3.57 -1.14 -6.77
N GLN A 53 3.33 -1.31 -5.48
CA GLN A 53 2.88 -2.58 -4.91
C GLN A 53 1.37 -2.52 -4.61
N PHE A 54 0.62 -3.35 -5.31
CA PHE A 54 -0.76 -3.65 -4.96
C PHE A 54 -0.76 -4.82 -3.97
N TYR A 55 -1.32 -4.61 -2.78
CA TYR A 55 -1.28 -5.57 -1.70
C TYR A 55 -2.65 -5.74 -1.03
N SER A 56 -2.73 -6.70 -0.12
CA SER A 56 -3.86 -6.87 0.80
C SER A 56 -3.34 -6.93 2.23
N SER A 57 -3.94 -6.17 3.13
CA SER A 57 -3.52 -6.06 4.54
C SER A 57 -3.64 -7.37 5.35
N TRP A 58 -4.36 -8.37 4.86
CA TRP A 58 -4.51 -9.70 5.50
C TRP A 58 -3.78 -10.82 4.75
N CYS A 59 -3.02 -10.50 3.69
CA CYS A 59 -2.26 -11.50 2.94
C CYS A 59 -0.90 -11.78 3.59
N GLY A 60 -0.63 -13.06 3.93
CA GLY A 60 0.62 -13.48 4.56
C GLY A 60 1.88 -13.13 3.75
N HIS A 61 1.85 -13.28 2.42
CA HIS A 61 2.99 -12.90 1.56
C HIS A 61 3.21 -11.39 1.56
N CYS A 62 2.15 -10.58 1.55
CA CYS A 62 2.29 -9.12 1.66
C CYS A 62 2.91 -8.73 3.00
N ILE A 63 2.44 -9.34 4.09
CA ILE A 63 2.95 -9.07 5.43
C ILE A 63 4.46 -9.34 5.50
N GLN A 64 4.88 -10.51 5.02
CA GLN A 64 6.30 -10.91 4.99
C GLN A 64 7.15 -10.04 4.07
N TYR A 65 6.59 -9.56 2.96
CA TYR A 65 7.33 -8.77 1.98
C TYR A 65 7.43 -7.28 2.33
N SER A 66 6.55 -6.77 3.21
CA SER A 66 6.52 -5.34 3.53
C SER A 66 7.86 -4.75 4.00
N PRO A 67 8.71 -5.44 4.80
CA PRO A 67 10.01 -4.90 5.19
C PRO A 67 10.94 -4.71 3.99
N THR A 68 10.93 -5.65 3.03
CA THR A 68 11.71 -5.56 1.79
C THR A 68 11.27 -4.37 0.94
N TRP A 69 9.96 -4.13 0.84
CA TRP A 69 9.43 -2.99 0.09
C TRP A 69 9.81 -1.64 0.73
N LYS A 70 9.75 -1.56 2.06
CA LYS A 70 10.19 -0.38 2.82
C LYS A 70 11.70 -0.12 2.64
N ALA A 71 12.51 -1.18 2.67
CA ALA A 71 13.96 -1.08 2.45
C ALA A 71 14.28 -0.57 1.03
N LEU A 72 13.65 -1.16 0.00
CA LEU A 72 13.79 -0.71 -1.38
C LEU A 72 13.46 0.78 -1.52
N ALA A 73 12.35 1.21 -0.92
CA ALA A 73 11.91 2.60 -0.99
C ALA A 73 12.88 3.56 -0.26
N GLY A 74 13.49 3.10 0.84
CA GLY A 74 14.58 3.80 1.52
C GLY A 74 15.85 3.92 0.67
N ASP A 75 16.22 2.85 -0.05
CA ASP A 75 17.43 2.81 -0.89
C ASP A 75 17.34 3.75 -2.11
N VAL A 76 16.13 3.90 -2.68
CA VAL A 76 15.91 4.73 -3.88
C VAL A 76 15.34 6.12 -3.59
N LYS A 77 15.25 6.51 -2.31
CA LYS A 77 14.65 7.80 -1.90
C LYS A 77 15.30 9.00 -2.59
N ASP A 78 16.61 8.96 -2.82
CA ASP A 78 17.36 10.06 -3.43
C ASP A 78 17.09 10.17 -4.95
N TRP A 79 16.40 9.18 -5.52
CA TRP A 79 16.00 9.12 -6.93
C TRP A 79 14.53 9.52 -7.14
N ALA A 80 13.88 10.15 -6.16
CA ALA A 80 12.46 10.51 -6.20
C ALA A 80 12.02 11.30 -7.46
N GLN A 81 12.94 12.03 -8.09
CA GLN A 81 12.67 12.74 -9.35
C GLN A 81 12.54 11.78 -10.55
N ALA A 82 13.25 10.65 -10.51
CA ALA A 82 13.24 9.64 -11.56
C ALA A 82 12.26 8.50 -11.27
N ILE A 83 12.17 8.04 -10.03
CA ILE A 83 11.33 6.92 -9.61
C ILE A 83 10.64 7.20 -8.27
N GLN A 84 9.34 6.93 -8.18
CA GLN A 84 8.58 6.98 -6.94
C GLN A 84 8.07 5.58 -6.59
N ILE A 85 8.17 5.24 -5.30
CA ILE A 85 7.71 3.96 -4.77
C ILE A 85 6.37 4.17 -4.06
N GLY A 86 5.34 3.42 -4.48
CA GLY A 86 4.00 3.55 -3.93
C GLY A 86 3.38 2.22 -3.53
N VAL A 87 2.33 2.31 -2.72
CA VAL A 87 1.54 1.16 -2.25
C VAL A 87 0.04 1.44 -2.39
N VAL A 88 -0.74 0.41 -2.70
CA VAL A 88 -2.21 0.45 -2.75
C VAL A 88 -2.75 -0.74 -1.98
N ASP A 89 -3.51 -0.50 -0.91
CA ASP A 89 -4.20 -1.56 -0.16
C ASP A 89 -5.52 -1.91 -0.86
N CYS A 90 -5.53 -3.02 -1.60
CA CYS A 90 -6.71 -3.51 -2.29
C CYS A 90 -7.69 -4.27 -1.38
N ALA A 91 -7.32 -4.54 -0.12
CA ALA A 91 -8.26 -5.05 0.88
C ALA A 91 -9.14 -3.95 1.45
N HIS A 92 -8.73 -2.68 1.31
CA HIS A 92 -9.54 -1.55 1.73
C HIS A 92 -10.70 -1.35 0.74
N GLU A 93 -11.94 -1.28 1.27
CA GLU A 93 -13.18 -1.21 0.46
C GLU A 93 -13.11 -0.15 -0.65
N LYS A 94 -12.68 1.07 -0.30
CA LYS A 94 -12.50 2.19 -1.25
C LYS A 94 -11.59 1.87 -2.45
N ASN A 95 -10.62 0.98 -2.29
CA ASN A 95 -9.64 0.67 -3.32
C ASN A 95 -9.99 -0.58 -4.13
N PHE A 96 -11.02 -1.33 -3.73
CA PHE A 96 -11.36 -2.60 -4.35
C PHE A 96 -11.63 -2.47 -5.85
N ASP A 97 -12.48 -1.51 -6.22
CA ASP A 97 -12.87 -1.30 -7.63
C ASP A 97 -11.70 -0.83 -8.49
N VAL A 98 -10.84 0.06 -7.97
CA VAL A 98 -9.68 0.53 -8.74
C VAL A 98 -8.66 -0.60 -8.92
N CYS A 99 -8.43 -1.45 -7.92
CA CYS A 99 -7.54 -2.59 -8.07
C CYS A 99 -8.07 -3.60 -9.11
N LYS A 100 -9.39 -3.80 -9.17
CA LYS A 100 -10.03 -4.62 -10.19
C LYS A 100 -9.88 -4.01 -11.58
N GLU A 101 -10.10 -2.71 -11.74
CA GLU A 101 -9.92 -1.99 -13.01
C GLU A 101 -8.47 -2.08 -13.51
N PHE A 102 -7.50 -2.04 -12.59
CA PHE A 102 -6.08 -2.23 -12.87
C PHE A 102 -5.68 -3.69 -13.12
N GLY A 103 -6.65 -4.62 -13.13
CA GLY A 103 -6.43 -6.05 -13.41
C GLY A 103 -5.56 -6.73 -12.35
N ILE A 104 -5.72 -6.35 -11.08
CA ILE A 104 -5.01 -6.98 -9.96
C ILE A 104 -5.84 -8.15 -9.44
N HIS A 105 -5.30 -9.35 -9.59
CA HIS A 105 -5.96 -10.60 -9.18
C HIS A 105 -5.23 -11.35 -8.07
N PHE A 106 -3.95 -11.02 -7.83
CA PHE A 106 -3.09 -11.71 -6.88
C PHE A 106 -2.28 -10.69 -6.07
N TYR A 107 -1.89 -11.07 -4.85
CA TYR A 107 -1.13 -10.21 -3.95
C TYR A 107 0.13 -10.91 -3.42
N PRO A 108 1.25 -10.17 -3.28
CA PRO A 108 1.46 -8.82 -3.83
C PRO A 108 1.58 -8.86 -5.36
N THR A 109 1.15 -7.79 -6.04
CA THR A 109 1.43 -7.55 -7.46
C THR A 109 2.23 -6.26 -7.61
N PHE A 110 3.32 -6.31 -8.37
CA PHE A 110 4.15 -5.15 -8.66
C PHE A 110 3.89 -4.63 -10.07
N ARG A 111 3.68 -3.32 -10.21
CA ARG A 111 3.47 -2.67 -11.51
C ARG A 111 4.43 -1.49 -11.64
N VAL A 112 5.04 -1.40 -12.81
CA VAL A 112 5.86 -0.24 -13.20
C VAL A 112 5.09 0.57 -14.24
N TYR A 113 4.97 1.87 -13.99
CA TYR A 113 4.40 2.85 -14.90
C TYR A 113 5.50 3.82 -15.32
N THR A 114 5.78 3.86 -16.62
CA THR A 114 6.78 4.76 -17.20
C THR A 114 6.16 5.54 -18.35
N PHE A 115 6.54 6.80 -18.48
CA PHE A 115 6.15 7.60 -19.63
C PHE A 115 6.90 7.10 -20.86
N SER A 116 6.17 6.65 -21.89
CA SER A 116 6.79 6.23 -23.14
C SER A 116 6.62 7.31 -24.20
N ASN A 117 7.69 8.11 -24.41
CA ASN A 117 7.78 9.09 -25.49
C ASN A 117 7.52 8.50 -26.90
N ILE A 118 7.83 7.21 -27.11
CA ILE A 118 7.71 6.53 -28.41
C ILE A 118 6.24 6.20 -28.77
N SER A 119 5.36 6.09 -27.77
CA SER A 119 3.96 5.67 -27.96
C SER A 119 2.97 6.73 -27.47
N SER A 120 3.45 7.89 -27.01
CA SER A 120 2.68 8.95 -26.38
C SER A 120 1.67 8.45 -25.32
N TYR A 121 2.02 7.39 -24.58
CA TYR A 121 1.17 6.77 -23.56
C TYR A 121 2.01 6.15 -22.43
N TRP A 122 1.35 5.87 -21.31
CA TRP A 122 1.93 5.25 -20.12
C TRP A 122 2.04 3.74 -20.28
N ARG A 123 3.26 3.21 -20.31
CA ARG A 123 3.46 1.76 -20.36
C ARG A 123 3.32 1.20 -18.94
N CYS A 124 2.38 0.29 -18.75
CA CYS A 124 2.24 -0.51 -17.54
C CYS A 124 2.88 -1.88 -17.77
N THR A 125 3.87 -2.24 -16.96
CA THR A 125 4.50 -3.57 -17.00
C THR A 125 4.38 -4.23 -15.64
N THR A 126 3.88 -5.47 -15.59
CA THR A 126 3.93 -6.27 -14.35
C THR A 126 5.34 -6.76 -14.13
N VAL A 127 5.86 -6.57 -12.92
CA VAL A 127 7.14 -7.16 -12.51
C VAL A 127 6.83 -8.37 -11.64
N GLN A 128 7.34 -9.53 -12.03
CA GLN A 128 7.37 -10.70 -11.15
C GLN A 128 8.72 -10.65 -10.43
N LEU A 129 8.67 -10.45 -9.11
CA LEU A 129 9.83 -10.53 -8.21
C LEU A 129 9.91 -11.93 -7.60
#